data_AF-A0A506XE75-F1
#
_entry.id   AF-A0A506XE75-F1
#
_cell.length_a   1.000
_cell.length_b   1.000
_cell.length_c   1.000
_cell.angle_alpha   90.00
_cell.angle_beta   90.00
_cell.angle_gamma   90.00
#
_symmetry.space_group_name_H-M   'P 1'
#
loop_
_entity.id
_entity.type
_entity.pdbx_description
1 polymer ?
#
loop_
_entity_poly.entity_id
_entity_poly.type
_entity_poly.pdbx_seq_one_letter_code
_entity_poly.pdbx_strand_id
1 'polypeptide(L)' 'VVAVASRSAERASEFAARHGIEAAYGSYEQLVADPQVDVVLVAAPHSEHRRLALLAIDAGKHVLVEKP' A
#
# COMPACT_ATOMS: atom_id res chain seq x y z
N VAL A 1 10.95 3.95 0.33
CA VAL A 1 9.48 3.77 0.36
C VAL A 1 8.88 5.14 0.14
N VAL A 2 8.12 5.34 -0.94
CA VAL A 2 7.55 6.65 -1.31
C VAL A 2 6.17 6.89 -0.68
N ALA A 3 5.42 5.82 -0.45
CA ALA A 3 4.06 5.88 0.08
C ALA A 3 3.72 4.71 1.02
N VAL A 4 2.73 4.92 1.90
CA VAL A 4 2.10 3.87 2.71
C VAL A 4 0.57 4.01 2.68
N ALA A 5 -0.16 2.89 2.78
CA ALA A 5 -1.61 2.89 2.87
C ALA A 5 -2.13 2.00 4.00
N SER A 6 -3.27 2.43 4.57
CA SER A 6 -4.05 1.68 5.54
C SER A 6 -5.53 1.98 5.32
N ARG A 7 -6.42 1.08 5.75
CA ARG A 7 -7.88 1.35 5.78
C ARG A 7 -8.27 2.48 6.76
N SER A 8 -7.32 2.94 7.57
CA SER A 8 -7.47 4.09 8.46
C SER A 8 -6.43 5.13 8.06
N ALA A 9 -6.91 6.31 7.65
CA ALA A 9 -6.05 7.44 7.28
C ALA A 9 -5.14 7.87 8.44
N GLU A 10 -5.66 7.88 9.67
CA GLU A 10 -4.89 8.18 10.87
C GLU A 10 -3.71 7.22 11.04
N ARG A 11 -3.95 5.90 10.96
CA ARG A 11 -2.88 4.90 11.07
C ARG A 11 -1.84 5.01 9.95
N ALA A 12 -2.26 5.36 8.73
CA ALA A 12 -1.35 5.58 7.61
C ALA A 12 -0.44 6.80 7.89
N SER A 13 -1.02 7.92 8.33
CA SER A 13 -0.30 9.15 8.67
C SER A 13 0.66 8.96 9.83
N GLU A 14 0.24 8.27 10.90
CA GLU A 14 1.12 7.95 12.03
C GLU A 14 2.32 7.09 11.62
N PHE A 15 2.08 6.07 10.79
CA PHE A 15 3.15 5.21 10.28
C PHE A 15 4.11 6.00 9.39
N ALA A 16 3.57 6.84 8.50
CA ALA A 16 4.38 7.68 7.63
C ALA A 16 5.25 8.65 8.43
N ALA A 17 4.67 9.34 9.42
CA ALA A 17 5.40 10.25 10.31
C ALA A 17 6.52 9.53 11.09
N ARG A 18 6.23 8.32 11.61
CA ARG A 18 7.21 7.51 12.35
C ARG A 18 8.40 7.08 11.50
N HIS A 19 8.19 6.85 10.21
CA HIS A 19 9.18 6.28 9.31
C HIS A 19 9.72 7.28 8.27
N GLY A 20 9.29 8.54 8.31
CA GLY A 20 9.71 9.57 7.36
C GLY A 20 9.26 9.28 5.92
N ILE A 21 8.06 8.71 5.74
CA ILE A 21 7.48 8.42 4.42
C ILE A 21 6.67 9.63 3.97
N GLU A 22 6.86 10.06 2.73
CA GLU A 22 6.31 11.32 2.20
C GLU A 22 4.79 11.26 1.98
N ALA A 23 4.26 10.16 1.45
CA ALA A 23 2.84 10.00 1.17
C ALA A 23 2.16 8.95 2.09
N ALA A 24 0.98 9.29 2.58
CA ALA A 24 0.13 8.42 3.39
C ALA A 24 -1.31 8.43 2.86
N TYR A 25 -1.87 7.24 2.62
CA TYR A 25 -3.20 7.08 2.05
C TYR A 25 -4.15 6.32 2.98
N GLY A 26 -5.40 6.79 3.04
CA GLY A 26 -6.48 6.16 3.80
C GLY A 26 -7.18 5.03 3.05
N SER A 27 -6.76 4.73 1.82
CA SER A 27 -7.24 3.59 1.05
C SER A 27 -6.11 3.00 0.19
N TYR A 28 -6.26 1.74 -0.19
CA TYR A 28 -5.28 1.05 -1.03
C TYR A 28 -5.42 1.49 -2.50
N GLU A 29 -6.62 1.87 -2.91
CA GLU A 29 -6.96 2.38 -4.24
C GLU A 29 -6.22 3.69 -4.52
N GLN A 30 -6.10 4.58 -3.53
CA GLN A 30 -5.31 5.80 -3.64
C GLN A 30 -3.82 5.49 -3.83
N LEU A 31 -3.29 4.50 -3.11
CA LEU A 31 -1.88 4.13 -3.22
C LEU A 31 -1.53 3.50 -4.59
N VAL A 32 -2.38 2.63 -5.12
CA VAL A 32 -2.10 2.02 -6.44
C VAL A 32 -2.34 3.00 -7.59
N ALA A 33 -3.13 4.07 -7.38
CA ALA A 33 -3.32 5.13 -8.36
C ALA A 33 -2.17 6.15 -8.39
N ASP A 34 -1.27 6.14 -7.40
CA ASP A 34 -0.15 7.07 -7.34
C ASP A 34 0.85 6.77 -8.47
N PRO A 35 1.12 7.73 -9.37
CA PRO A 35 2.11 7.56 -10.43
C PRO A 35 3.55 7.46 -9.93
N GLN A 36 3.84 7.84 -8.68
CA GLN A 36 5.17 7.70 -8.06
C GLN A 36 5.45 6.29 -7.51
N VAL A 37 4.43 5.41 -7.44
CA VAL A 37 4.58 4.04 -6.93
C VAL A 37 4.82 3.08 -8.10
N ASP A 38 5.99 2.45 -8.15
CA ASP A 38 6.31 1.43 -9.17
C ASP A 38 6.01 -0.01 -8.69
N VAL A 39 6.23 -0.27 -7.40
CA VAL A 39 6.13 -1.60 -6.76
C VAL A 39 5.33 -1.49 -5.48
N VAL A 40 4.40 -2.44 -5.27
CA VAL A 40 3.58 -2.55 -4.05
C VAL A 40 4.04 -3.76 -3.23
N LEU A 41 4.39 -3.50 -1.96
CA LEU A 41 4.57 -4.54 -0.95
C LEU A 41 3.25 -4.76 -0.19
N VAL A 42 2.67 -5.94 -0.32
CA VAL A 42 1.47 -6.33 0.43
C VAL A 42 1.90 -7.01 1.74
N ALA A 43 1.85 -6.26 2.84
CA ALA A 43 2.12 -6.72 4.20
C ALA A 43 0.89 -6.56 5.13
N ALA A 44 -0.31 -6.65 4.54
CA ALA A 44 -1.59 -6.64 5.26
C ALA A 44 -1.87 -8.01 5.90
N PRO A 45 -2.96 -8.20 6.68
CA PRO A 45 -3.36 -9.55 7.10
C PRO A 45 -3.53 -10.48 5.90
N HIS A 46 -3.15 -11.75 6.05
CA HIS A 46 -3.14 -12.76 4.97
C HIS A 46 -4.46 -12.87 4.20
N SER A 47 -5.60 -12.64 4.85
CA SER A 47 -6.93 -12.63 4.21
C SER A 47 -7.06 -11.57 3.11
N GLU A 48 -6.27 -10.51 3.18
CA GLU A 48 -6.28 -9.41 2.21
C GLU A 48 -5.27 -9.59 1.07
N HIS A 49 -4.32 -10.53 1.19
CA HIS A 49 -3.21 -10.68 0.23
C HIS A 49 -3.71 -10.79 -1.21
N ARG A 50 -4.64 -11.72 -1.45
CA ARG A 50 -5.21 -11.93 -2.79
C ARG A 50 -5.87 -10.66 -3.33
N ARG A 51 -6.70 -10.00 -2.52
CA ARG A 51 -7.46 -8.81 -2.96
C ARG A 51 -6.52 -7.66 -3.29
N LEU A 52 -5.55 -7.39 -2.44
CA LEU A 52 -4.61 -6.27 -2.60
C LEU A 52 -3.58 -6.53 -3.69
N ALA A 53 -3.12 -7.77 -3.84
CA ALA A 53 -2.23 -8.14 -4.93
C ALA A 53 -2.93 -7.95 -6.28
N LEU A 54 -4.18 -8.41 -6.42
CA LEU A 54 -4.96 -8.20 -7.64
C LEU A 54 -5.23 -6.72 -7.91
N LEU A 55 -5.59 -5.94 -6.88
CA LEU A 55 -5.76 -4.49 -7.01
C LEU A 55 -4.49 -3.81 -7.56
N ALA A 56 -3.32 -4.17 -7.05
CA ALA A 56 -2.05 -3.61 -7.52
C ALA A 56 -1.69 -4.08 -8.93
N ILE A 57 -1.92 -5.36 -9.26
CA ILE A 57 -1.73 -5.91 -10.61
C ILE A 57 -2.65 -5.23 -11.62
N ASP A 58 -3.93 -5.06 -11.29
CA ASP A 58 -4.92 -4.39 -12.15
C ASP A 58 -4.57 -2.92 -12.40
N ALA A 59 -3.92 -2.27 -11.43
CA ALA A 59 -3.36 -0.92 -11.56
C ALA A 59 -2.01 -0.88 -12.30
N GLY A 60 -1.51 -2.01 -12.81
CA GLY A 60 -0.26 -2.11 -13.55
C GLY A 60 1.01 -2.01 -12.70
N LYS A 61 0.90 -2.23 -11.38
CA LYS A 61 2.04 -2.16 -10.46
C LYS A 61 2.70 -3.52 -10.30
N HIS A 62 4.01 -3.55 -10.12
CA HIS A 62 4.70 -4.77 -9.70
C HIS A 62 4.33 -5.10 -8.25
N VAL A 63 4.23 -6.38 -7.89
CA VAL A 63 3.75 -6.79 -6.57
C VAL A 63 4.70 -7.77 -5.90
N LEU A 64 5.05 -7.47 -4.65
CA LEU A 64 5.66 -8.40 -3.70
C LEU A 64 4.67 -8.64 -2.57
N VAL A 65 4.39 -9.90 -2.26
CA VAL A 65 3.41 -10.29 -1.23
C VAL A 65 4.14 -10.99 -0.10
N GLU A 66 3.95 -10.53 1.14
CA GLU A 66 4.46 -11.24 2.31
C GLU A 66 3.78 -12.59 2.47
N LYS A 67 4.48 -13.53 3.11
CA LYS A 67 3.94 -14.87 3.40
C LYS A 67 3.23 -14.91 4.76
N PRO A 68 2.23 -15.78 4.95
CA PRO A 68 1.37 -16.45 3.95
C PRO A 68 0.24 -15.53 3.47
#